data_AF-A0AAU6GFQ0-F1
#
_entry.id   AF-A0AAU6GFQ0-F1
#
_cell.length_a   1.000
_cell.length_b   1.000
_cell.length_c   1.000
_cell.angle_alpha   90.00
_cell.angle_beta   90.00
_cell.angle_gamma   90.00
#
_symmetry.space_group_name_H-M   'P 1'
#
loop_
_entity.id
_entity.type
_entity.pdbx_description
1 polymer ?
#
loop_
_entity_poly.entity_id
_entity_poly.type
_entity_poly.pdbx_seq_one_letter_code
_entity_poly.pdbx_strand_id
1 'polypeptide(L)'
;MALHEGVVYRADHGYVGDAVVEAFRMCDAGPVRDALRRNPAADLVLVAADRLYQDVLRHGHHGIPGDSFVRHLLRVKLFEAHGWVLVPGGDSGPAPAAERGPDTSSTTSVTDMLDGDLW
;
A
#
# COMPACT_ATOMS: atom_id res chain seq x y z
N MET A 1 3.58 0.57 11.56
CA MET A 1 3.28 2.00 11.76
C MET A 1 3.10 2.65 10.41
N ALA A 2 2.16 3.59 10.27
CA ALA A 2 1.97 4.36 9.04
C ALA A 2 2.10 5.87 9.32
N LEU A 3 2.65 6.61 8.36
CA LEU A 3 2.81 8.07 8.43
C LEU A 3 2.22 8.70 7.16
N HIS A 4 1.34 9.68 7.37
CA HIS A 4 0.64 10.39 6.30
C HIS A 4 0.47 11.85 6.69
N GLU A 5 0.60 12.75 5.72
CA GLU A 5 0.38 14.17 5.80
C GLU A 5 -0.86 14.58 5.01
N GLY A 6 -1.65 15.52 5.52
CA GLY A 6 -2.83 16.00 4.82
C GLY A 6 -3.78 16.75 5.74
N VAL A 7 -4.89 17.21 5.16
CA VAL A 7 -5.91 17.94 5.91
C VAL A 7 -6.63 17.00 6.86
N VAL A 8 -6.71 17.40 8.13
CA VAL A 8 -7.44 16.68 9.18
C VAL A 8 -8.27 17.66 9.98
N TYR A 9 -9.38 17.16 10.52
CA TYR A 9 -10.29 17.91 11.38
C TYR A 9 -10.30 17.26 12.76
N ARG A 10 -10.37 18.10 13.79
CA ARG A 10 -10.52 17.63 15.17
C ARG A 10 -11.99 17.27 15.43
N ALA A 11 -12.22 16.08 15.98
CA ALA A 11 -13.52 15.58 16.40
C ALA A 11 -13.46 15.14 17.87
N ASP A 12 -14.61 14.80 18.44
CA ASP A 12 -14.74 14.46 19.87
C ASP A 12 -13.86 13.28 20.32
N HIS A 13 -13.52 12.37 19.40
CA HIS A 13 -12.76 11.15 19.67
C HIS A 13 -11.40 11.11 18.95
N GLY A 14 -10.90 12.24 18.46
CA GLY A 14 -9.59 12.32 17.80
C GLY A 14 -9.61 13.14 16.52
N TYR A 15 -9.00 12.60 15.46
CA TYR A 15 -8.91 13.27 14.16
C TYR A 15 -9.68 12.49 13.10
N VAL A 16 -10.31 13.23 12.19
CA VAL A 16 -11.00 12.69 11.01
C VAL A 16 -10.49 13.38 9.75
N GLY A 17 -10.55 12.68 8.62
CA GLY A 17 -10.09 13.17 7.33
C GLY A 17 -9.48 12.04 6.51
N ASP A 18 -9.35 12.28 5.20
CA ASP A 18 -8.88 11.26 4.26
C ASP A 18 -7.47 10.78 4.61
N ALA A 19 -6.55 11.69 4.97
CA ALA A 19 -5.20 11.35 5.39
C ALA A 19 -5.16 10.36 6.58
N VAL A 20 -6.10 10.50 7.53
CA VAL A 20 -6.21 9.57 8.67
C VAL A 20 -6.70 8.20 8.21
N VAL A 21 -7.75 8.17 7.37
CA VAL A 21 -8.30 6.93 6.81
C VAL A 21 -7.25 6.20 5.97
N GLU A 22 -6.53 6.92 5.12
CA GLU A 22 -5.48 6.37 4.27
C GLU A 22 -4.30 5.86 5.09
N ALA A 23 -3.87 6.56 6.16
CA ALA A 23 -2.85 6.05 7.08
C ALA A 23 -3.23 4.68 7.67
N PHE A 24 -4.48 4.51 8.11
CA PHE A 24 -4.95 3.20 8.60
C PHE A 24 -4.96 2.15 7.49
N ARG A 25 -5.44 2.49 6.29
CA ARG A 25 -5.45 1.57 5.15
C ARG A 25 -4.05 1.16 4.71
N MET A 26 -3.08 2.08 4.72
CA MET A 26 -1.67 1.77 4.46
C MET A 26 -1.10 0.82 5.50
N CYS A 27 -1.38 1.06 6.79
CA CYS A 27 -0.91 0.18 7.88
C CYS A 27 -1.45 -1.26 7.73
N ASP A 28 -2.66 -1.40 7.21
CA ASP A 28 -3.31 -2.70 7.00
C ASP A 28 -2.94 -3.39 5.69
N ALA A 29 -2.21 -2.72 4.79
CA ALA A 29 -1.92 -3.24 3.47
C ALA A 29 -1.07 -4.52 3.49
N GLY A 30 -1.36 -5.43 2.57
CA GLY A 30 -0.67 -6.72 2.42
C GLY A 30 0.86 -6.59 2.41
N PRO A 31 1.45 -5.72 1.56
CA PRO A 31 2.90 -5.56 1.51
C PRO A 31 3.54 -5.17 2.85
N VAL A 32 2.85 -4.38 3.68
CA VAL A 32 3.35 -3.97 5.01
C VAL A 32 3.32 -5.15 5.98
N ARG A 33 2.24 -5.94 5.96
CA ARG A 33 2.11 -7.16 6.76
C ARG A 33 3.13 -8.22 6.33
N ASP A 34 3.39 -8.35 5.04
CA ASP A 34 4.36 -9.30 4.51
C ASP A 34 5.80 -8.89 4.82
N ALA A 35 6.10 -7.58 4.82
CA ALA A 35 7.38 -7.08 5.30
C ALA A 35 7.63 -7.46 6.77
N LEU A 36 6.63 -7.33 7.65
CA LEU A 36 6.78 -7.73 9.04
C LEU A 36 7.00 -9.24 9.18
N ARG A 37 6.24 -10.07 8.44
CA ARG A 37 6.39 -11.53 8.47
C ARG A 37 7.75 -12.02 7.98
N ARG A 38 8.33 -11.37 6.97
CA ARG A 38 9.65 -11.73 6.43
C ARG A 38 10.81 -11.31 7.33
N ASN A 39 10.58 -10.37 8.24
CA ASN A 39 11.59 -9.84 9.14
C ASN A 39 11.25 -10.17 10.60
N PRO A 40 11.37 -11.44 11.04
CA PRO A 40 10.96 -11.85 12.39
C PRO A 40 11.78 -11.22 13.52
N ALA A 41 12.96 -10.66 13.22
CA ALA A 41 13.78 -9.91 14.17
C ALA A 41 13.45 -8.40 14.21
N ALA A 42 12.59 -7.91 13.31
CA ALA A 42 12.22 -6.50 13.29
C ALA A 42 11.04 -6.25 14.22
N ASP A 43 11.21 -5.32 15.15
CA ASP A 43 10.14 -4.87 16.06
C ASP A 43 9.13 -3.95 15.36
N LEU A 44 9.46 -3.44 14.17
CA LEU A 44 8.72 -2.40 13.48
C LEU A 44 8.85 -2.48 11.96
N VAL A 45 7.75 -2.20 11.27
CA VAL A 45 7.72 -1.76 9.87
C VAL A 45 7.08 -0.37 9.81
N LEU A 46 7.73 0.55 9.13
CA LEU A 46 7.20 1.89 8.82
C LEU A 46 6.73 1.92 7.37
N VAL A 47 5.55 2.49 7.13
CA VAL A 47 5.08 2.88 5.80
C VAL A 47 4.78 4.37 5.77
N ALA A 48 5.29 5.08 4.77
CA ALA A 48 5.04 6.50 4.57
C ALA A 48 4.25 6.74 3.28
N ALA A 49 3.38 7.74 3.28
CA ALA A 49 2.70 8.22 2.07
C ALA A 49 3.71 8.69 1.02
N ASP A 50 3.35 8.55 -0.27
CA ASP A 50 4.23 8.90 -1.39
C ASP A 50 4.70 10.36 -1.33
N ARG A 51 3.78 11.30 -1.08
CA ARG A 51 4.13 12.73 -1.01
C ARG A 51 5.06 13.03 0.17
N LEU A 52 4.82 12.48 1.36
CA LEU A 52 5.72 12.69 2.49
C LEU A 52 7.13 12.19 2.22
N TYR A 53 7.23 11.04 1.55
CA TYR A 53 8.52 10.51 1.16
C TYR A 53 9.23 11.45 0.19
N GLN A 54 8.53 11.91 -0.85
CA GLN A 54 9.11 12.82 -1.85
C GLN A 54 9.49 14.17 -1.24
N ASP A 55 8.69 14.70 -0.34
CA ASP A 55 8.88 16.07 0.16
C ASP A 55 9.90 16.12 1.31
N VAL A 56 10.04 15.03 2.09
CA VAL A 56 10.83 15.03 3.34
C VAL A 56 11.79 13.86 3.43
N LEU A 57 11.29 12.62 3.36
CA LEU A 57 12.08 11.46 3.80
C LEU A 57 13.21 11.10 2.82
N ARG A 58 13.00 11.25 1.52
CA ARG A 58 14.01 10.95 0.49
C ARG A 58 15.30 11.76 0.66
N HIS A 59 15.21 12.93 1.29
CA HIS A 59 16.35 13.83 1.44
C HIS A 59 17.30 13.42 2.57
N GLY A 60 16.90 12.45 3.40
CA GLY A 60 17.77 11.85 4.42
C GLY A 60 18.25 12.80 5.52
N HIS A 61 17.56 13.95 5.70
CA HIS A 61 17.94 14.93 6.71
C HIS A 61 17.87 14.34 8.12
N HIS A 62 18.75 14.80 9.00
CA HIS A 62 18.79 14.41 10.42
C HIS A 62 18.99 12.90 10.67
N GLY A 63 19.69 12.21 9.77
CA GLY A 63 19.98 10.77 9.94
C GLY A 63 18.82 9.85 9.54
N ILE A 64 17.82 10.37 8.85
CA ILE A 64 16.78 9.54 8.22
C ILE A 64 17.44 8.71 7.10
N PRO A 65 17.26 7.38 7.07
CA PRO A 65 17.82 6.55 6.01
C PRO A 65 16.92 6.60 4.76
N GLY A 66 16.86 7.76 4.09
CA GLY A 66 15.97 8.02 2.95
C GLY A 66 16.05 6.95 1.87
N ASP A 67 17.26 6.54 1.49
CA ASP A 67 17.51 5.54 0.45
C ASP A 67 17.13 4.10 0.85
N SER A 68 16.85 3.86 2.14
CA SER A 68 16.42 2.54 2.63
C SER A 68 14.91 2.31 2.49
N PHE A 69 14.14 3.34 2.14
CA PHE A 69 12.74 3.17 1.84
C PHE A 69 12.56 2.56 0.44
N VAL A 70 11.70 1.56 0.35
CA VAL A 70 11.34 0.93 -0.93
C VAL A 70 9.89 1.21 -1.25
N ARG A 71 9.59 1.51 -2.51
CA ARG A 71 8.23 1.82 -2.96
C ARG A 71 7.41 0.54 -3.17
N HIS A 72 6.19 0.53 -2.64
CA HIS A 72 5.20 -0.55 -2.78
C HIS A 72 3.88 -0.01 -3.31
N LEU A 73 3.16 -0.84 -4.07
CA LEU A 73 1.76 -0.59 -4.40
C LEU A 73 0.88 -1.20 -3.29
N LEU A 74 0.14 -0.34 -2.60
CA LEU A 74 -0.72 -0.71 -1.47
C LEU A 74 -2.16 -0.78 -1.95
N ARG A 75 -2.78 -1.94 -1.78
CA ARG A 75 -4.18 -2.20 -2.17
C ARG A 75 -4.97 -2.71 -0.98
N VAL A 76 -5.99 -1.98 -0.55
CA VAL A 76 -6.91 -2.38 0.53
C VAL A 76 -8.31 -1.89 0.22
N LYS A 77 -9.26 -2.81 -0.04
CA LYS A 77 -10.63 -2.46 -0.43
C LYS A 77 -10.64 -1.51 -1.64
N LEU A 78 -11.25 -0.33 -1.49
CA LEU A 78 -11.33 0.74 -2.50
C LEU A 78 -10.14 1.72 -2.44
N PHE A 79 -9.06 1.36 -1.74
CA PHE A 79 -7.84 2.16 -1.65
C PHE A 79 -6.74 1.52 -2.49
N GLU A 80 -6.17 2.32 -3.38
CA GLU A 80 -4.95 2.02 -4.11
C GLU A 80 -4.04 3.25 -4.04
N ALA A 81 -2.84 3.08 -3.49
CA ALA A 81 -1.84 4.15 -3.44
C ALA A 81 -0.44 3.55 -3.45
N HIS A 82 0.55 4.38 -3.80
CA HIS A 82 1.94 4.03 -3.53
C HIS A 82 2.31 4.44 -2.11
N GLY A 83 3.06 3.59 -1.42
CA GLY A 83 3.65 3.89 -0.13
C GLY A 83 5.09 3.42 -0.07
N TRP A 84 5.87 4.05 0.79
CA TRP A 84 7.29 3.80 0.97
C TRP A 84 7.52 3.05 2.27
N VAL A 85 8.01 1.82 2.17
CA VAL A 85 8.21 0.91 3.30
C VAL A 85 9.66 0.94 3.74
N LEU A 86 9.86 1.01 5.06
CA LEU A 86 11.14 0.86 5.72
C LEU A 86 11.03 -0.19 6.83
N VAL A 87 11.94 -1.16 6.81
CA VAL A 87 12.20 -2.11 7.88
C VAL A 87 13.57 -1.79 8.48
N PRO A 88 13.66 -1.21 9.68
CA PRO A 88 14.96 -0.91 10.30
C PRO A 88 15.83 -2.16 10.43
N GLY A 89 17.00 -2.15 9.77
CA GLY A 89 17.94 -3.28 9.77
C GLY A 89 17.45 -4.54 9.03
N GLY A 90 16.35 -4.45 8.28
CA GLY A 90 15.73 -5.59 7.59
C GLY A 90 15.47 -5.33 6.11
N ASP A 91 14.83 -6.30 5.47
CA ASP A 91 14.47 -6.24 4.05
C ASP A 91 13.15 -5.49 3.85
N SER A 92 13.24 -4.33 3.21
CA SER A 92 12.10 -3.48 2.84
C SER A 92 11.54 -3.79 1.46
N GLY A 93 12.16 -4.70 0.70
CA GLY A 93 11.78 -5.07 -0.65
C GLY A 93 10.37 -5.68 -0.74
N PRO A 94 9.76 -5.71 -1.94
CA PRO A 94 8.53 -6.45 -2.17
C PRO A 94 8.72 -7.93 -1.86
N ALA A 95 7.69 -8.58 -1.34
CA ALA A 95 7.68 -10.03 -1.26
C ALA A 95 7.88 -10.59 -2.69
N PRO A 96 8.67 -11.66 -2.87
CA PRO A 96 8.77 -12.31 -4.16
C PRO A 96 7.36 -12.67 -4.62
N ALA A 97 7.07 -12.39 -5.89
CA ALA A 97 5.78 -12.75 -6.48
C ALA A 97 5.60 -14.25 -6.29
N ALA A 98 4.75 -14.66 -5.35
CA ALA A 98 4.24 -16.02 -5.34
C ALA A 98 3.67 -16.25 -6.73
N GLU A 99 4.21 -17.23 -7.44
CA GLU A 99 3.84 -17.55 -8.82
C GLU A 99 2.33 -17.46 -8.94
N ARG A 100 1.87 -16.42 -9.64
CA ARG A 100 0.45 -16.24 -9.91
C ARG A 100 0.10 -17.38 -10.86
N GLY A 101 -0.39 -18.49 -10.30
CA GLY A 101 -0.95 -19.59 -11.08
C GLY A 101 -1.92 -19.00 -12.11
N PRO A 102 -2.00 -19.57 -13.32
CA PRO A 102 -2.68 -18.93 -14.43
C PRO A 102 -4.11 -18.62 -14.03
N ASP A 103 -4.41 -17.33 -13.88
CA ASP A 103 -5.78 -16.83 -13.81
C ASP A 103 -6.41 -17.19 -15.16
N THR A 104 -7.05 -18.36 -15.23
CA THR A 104 -7.96 -18.72 -16.32
C THR A 104 -9.17 -17.82 -16.21
N SER A 105 -9.00 -16.57 -16.63
CA SER A 105 -10.11 -15.68 -16.92
C SER A 105 -10.70 -16.18 -18.23
N SER A 106 -11.67 -17.08 -18.13
CA SER A 106 -12.59 -17.38 -19.22
C SER A 106 -13.29 -16.08 -19.58
N THR A 107 -12.79 -15.41 -20.62
CA THR A 107 -13.53 -14.38 -21.36
C THR A 107 -14.72 -15.10 -21.99
N THR A 108 -15.86 -15.12 -21.30
CA THR A 108 -17.14 -15.33 -21.97
C THR A 108 -17.42 -14.04 -22.74
N SER A 109 -17.06 -14.05 -24.02
CA SER A 109 -17.45 -13.00 -24.97
C SER A 109 -18.96 -12.91 -25.02
N VAL A 110 -19.50 -11.78 -24.58
CA VAL A 110 -20.89 -11.38 -24.79
C VAL A 110 -20.99 -10.87 -26.24
N THR A 111 -21.09 -11.76 -27.21
CA THR A 111 -21.35 -11.37 -28.61
C THR A 111 -22.26 -12.34 -29.37
N ASP A 112 -22.91 -13.29 -28.70
CA ASP A 112 -23.78 -14.29 -29.38
C ASP A 112 -25.24 -14.22 -28.91
N MET A 113 -25.79 -13.02 -28.63
CA MET A 113 -27.18 -12.90 -28.15
C MET A 113 -28.01 -11.81 -28.84
N LEU A 114 -27.69 -11.46 -30.08
CA LEU A 114 -28.54 -10.59 -30.90
C LEU A 114 -28.55 -11.02 -32.38
N ASP A 115 -28.70 -12.33 -32.63
CA ASP A 115 -29.16 -12.83 -33.92
C ASP A 115 -29.96 -14.11 -33.66
N GLY A 116 -31.28 -14.08 -33.89
CA GLY A 116 -32.13 -15.27 -33.78
C GLY A 116 -33.60 -15.02 -33.44
N ASP A 117 -34.36 -14.56 -34.43
CA ASP A 117 -35.73 -14.95 -34.76
C ASP A 117 -36.92 -14.67 -33.81
N LEU A 118 -37.75 -13.71 -34.25
CA LEU A 118 -39.11 -13.96 -34.76
C LEU A 118 -39.90 -15.12 -34.11
N TRP A 119 -40.63 -14.83 -33.03
CA TRP A 119 -42.09 -15.00 -32.92
C TRP A 119 -42.63 -14.32 -31.65
#